data_AF-A0A6G4WK08-F1
#
_entry.id   AF-A0A6G4WK08-F1
#
_cell.length_a   1.000
_cell.length_b   1.000
_cell.length_c   1.000
_cell.angle_alpha   90.00
_cell.angle_beta   90.00
_cell.angle_gamma   90.00
#
_symmetry.space_group_name_H-M   'P 1'
#
loop_
_entity.id
_entity.type
_entity.pdbx_description
1 polymer ?
#
loop_
_entity_poly.entity_id
_entity_poly.type
_entity_poly.pdbx_seq_one_letter_code
_entity_poly.pdbx_strand_id
1 'polypeptide(L)'
;MVKIQVSLLARWACMAALAFVMTPAVHAQPSGPADPEVPIHALKQVYLACEAMAAKGDLDTGEIMRCSVVYEELKRRAFNGDFKRLKVWANAQIAAAGY
;
A
#
# COMPACT_ATOMS: atom_id res chain seq x y z
N MET A 1 -9.64 38.48 14.23
CA MET A 1 -10.34 39.40 13.29
C MET A 1 -9.28 40.36 12.75
N VAL A 2 -8.86 40.21 11.48
CA VAL A 2 -9.24 41.13 10.37
C VAL A 2 -8.58 42.50 10.65
N LYS A 3 -7.51 42.94 9.98
CA LYS A 3 -7.49 43.37 8.58
C LYS A 3 -6.16 44.11 8.30
N ILE A 4 -5.58 43.93 7.11
CA ILE A 4 -5.19 45.03 6.17
C ILE A 4 -4.15 46.07 6.67
N GLN A 5 -3.12 46.51 5.98
CA GLN A 5 -2.62 46.45 4.60
C GLN A 5 -1.15 46.91 4.71
N VAL A 6 -0.23 46.26 4.00
CA VAL A 6 0.52 46.84 2.87
C VAL A 6 0.93 48.30 3.08
N SER A 7 2.24 48.51 3.23
CA SER A 7 3.04 49.58 2.61
C SER A 7 4.09 50.04 3.60
N LEU A 8 5.35 49.76 3.28
CA LEU A 8 6.47 50.72 3.29
C LEU A 8 7.76 49.91 3.42
N LEU A 9 8.30 49.64 2.23
CA LEU A 9 9.66 49.23 1.97
C LEU A 9 10.63 50.10 2.79
N ALA A 10 11.10 49.57 3.91
CA ALA A 10 12.23 50.17 4.63
C ALA A 10 12.96 49.09 5.41
N ARG A 11 13.66 48.22 4.67
CA ARG A 11 15.05 47.79 4.92
C ARG A 11 15.35 46.55 4.07
N TRP A 12 15.79 46.84 2.86
CA TRP A 12 16.62 45.94 2.11
C TRP A 12 17.83 45.52 2.95
N ALA A 13 17.94 44.24 3.27
CA ALA A 13 19.18 43.46 3.40
C ALA A 13 18.85 42.03 3.83
N CYS A 14 18.14 41.30 2.97
CA CYS A 14 18.19 39.83 2.89
C CYS A 14 17.44 39.42 1.61
N MET A 15 17.79 40.04 0.48
CA MET A 15 17.37 39.50 -0.80
C MET A 15 18.21 38.26 -1.11
N ALA A 16 17.53 37.31 -1.76
CA ALA A 16 18.08 36.17 -2.46
C ALA A 16 18.56 35.00 -1.58
N ALA A 17 17.60 34.17 -1.15
CA ALA A 17 17.64 32.72 -1.40
C ALA A 17 16.51 32.06 -0.61
N LEU A 18 15.40 31.75 -1.26
CA LEU A 18 14.68 30.48 -1.06
C LEU A 18 13.56 30.32 -2.10
N ALA A 19 13.84 30.71 -3.35
CA ALA A 19 13.08 30.22 -4.49
C ALA A 19 13.82 29.00 -5.03
N PHE A 20 13.86 27.92 -4.25
CA PHE A 20 14.21 26.60 -4.79
C PHE A 20 13.02 25.68 -4.62
N VAL A 21 12.35 25.48 -5.75
CA VAL A 21 11.27 24.55 -5.98
C VAL A 21 11.72 23.17 -5.53
N MET A 22 11.17 22.65 -4.44
CA MET A 22 11.26 21.22 -4.14
C MET A 22 10.30 20.49 -5.08
N THR A 23 10.78 20.12 -6.27
CA THR A 23 10.18 19.05 -7.05
C THR A 23 10.41 17.73 -6.30
N PRO A 24 9.37 16.98 -5.91
CA PRO A 24 9.58 15.60 -5.51
C PRO A 24 9.99 14.82 -6.77
N ALA A 25 11.29 14.57 -6.92
CA ALA A 25 11.76 13.59 -7.87
C ALA A 25 11.37 12.21 -7.36
N VAL A 26 10.15 11.77 -7.67
CA VAL A 26 9.73 10.36 -7.55
C VAL A 26 10.58 9.59 -8.56
N HIS A 27 11.77 9.19 -8.13
CA HIS A 27 12.55 8.20 -8.85
C HIS A 27 11.87 6.86 -8.60
N ALA A 28 11.00 6.44 -9.52
CA ALA A 28 10.65 5.04 -9.66
C ALA A 28 11.97 4.31 -9.98
N GLN A 29 12.54 3.62 -8.97
CA GLN A 29 13.70 2.78 -9.21
C GLN A 29 13.32 1.76 -10.29
N PRO A 30 14.15 1.56 -11.33
CA PRO A 30 13.92 0.49 -12.27
C PRO A 30 13.97 -0.80 -11.47
N SER A 31 12.86 -1.54 -11.49
CA SER A 31 12.85 -2.91 -11.01
C SER A 31 14.04 -3.61 -11.67
N GLY A 32 14.92 -4.21 -10.86
CA GLY A 32 15.99 -5.07 -11.36
C GLY A 32 15.43 -6.21 -12.24
N PRO A 33 16.26 -7.17 -12.69
CA PRO A 33 15.75 -8.33 -13.41
C PRO A 33 14.53 -8.88 -12.67
N ALA A 34 13.38 -8.93 -13.35
CA ALA A 34 12.12 -9.26 -12.72
C ALA A 34 12.24 -10.65 -12.12
N ASP A 35 12.26 -10.73 -10.78
CA ASP A 35 12.09 -12.00 -10.10
C ASP A 35 10.83 -12.68 -10.64
N PRO A 36 10.86 -14.00 -10.87
CA PRO A 36 9.72 -14.71 -11.42
C PRO A 36 8.48 -14.41 -10.56
N GLU A 37 7.52 -13.71 -11.15
CA GLU A 37 6.35 -13.22 -10.43
C GLU A 37 5.53 -14.42 -9.93
N VAL A 38 5.17 -14.44 -8.65
CA VAL A 38 4.36 -15.53 -8.07
C VAL A 38 3.04 -15.64 -8.84
N PRO A 39 2.63 -16.83 -9.33
CA PRO A 39 1.36 -16.99 -10.04
C PRO A 39 0.14 -16.64 -9.16
N ILE A 40 -0.92 -16.08 -9.77
CA ILE A 40 -2.15 -15.70 -9.03
C ILE A 40 -2.79 -16.87 -8.27
N HIS A 41 -2.74 -18.09 -8.82
CA HIS A 41 -3.30 -19.26 -8.13
C HIS A 41 -2.54 -19.58 -6.83
N ALA A 42 -1.22 -19.41 -6.83
CA ALA A 42 -0.39 -19.61 -5.65
C ALA A 42 -0.66 -18.51 -4.61
N LEU A 43 -0.81 -17.26 -5.03
CA LEU A 43 -1.23 -16.16 -4.13
C LEU A 43 -2.57 -16.45 -3.46
N LYS A 44 -3.55 -16.98 -4.20
CA LYS A 44 -4.86 -17.39 -3.65
C LYS A 44 -4.72 -18.48 -2.58
N GLN A 45 -3.90 -19.50 -2.84
CA GLN A 45 -3.67 -20.59 -1.89
C GLN A 45 -3.00 -20.09 -0.61
N VAL A 46 -1.93 -19.29 -0.74
CA VAL A 46 -1.23 -18.73 0.42
C VAL A 46 -2.13 -17.79 1.21
N TYR A 47 -2.93 -16.97 0.52
CA TYR A 47 -3.91 -16.10 1.17
C TYR A 47 -4.93 -16.90 2.01
N LEU A 48 -5.51 -17.98 1.48
CA LEU A 48 -6.46 -18.81 2.23
C LEU A 48 -5.80 -19.49 3.44
N ALA A 49 -4.53 -19.89 3.34
CA ALA A 49 -3.77 -20.39 4.49
C ALA A 49 -3.57 -19.30 5.56
N CYS A 50 -3.25 -18.07 5.14
CA CYS A 50 -3.18 -16.92 6.03
C CYS A 50 -4.50 -16.65 6.75
N GLU A 51 -5.64 -16.69 6.03
CA GLU A 51 -6.96 -16.53 6.63
C GLU A 51 -7.25 -17.64 7.66
N ALA A 52 -6.88 -18.89 7.37
CA ALA A 52 -7.06 -20.00 8.29
C ALA A 52 -6.21 -19.87 9.58
N MET A 53 -4.96 -19.41 9.46
CA MET A 53 -4.09 -19.15 10.62
C MET A 53 -4.57 -17.94 11.43
N ALA A 54 -5.00 -16.86 10.74
CA ALA A 54 -5.57 -15.68 11.38
C ALA A 54 -6.84 -16.03 12.17
N ALA A 55 -7.72 -16.86 11.60
CA ALA A 55 -8.95 -17.31 12.26
C ALA A 55 -8.67 -18.11 13.56
N LYS A 56 -7.54 -18.80 13.64
CA LYS A 56 -7.10 -19.53 14.84
C LYS A 56 -6.35 -18.66 15.85
N GLY A 57 -5.88 -17.48 15.42
CA GLY A 57 -5.01 -16.62 16.23
C GLY A 57 -3.55 -17.10 16.26
N ASP A 58 -3.14 -17.92 15.30
CA ASP A 58 -1.85 -18.62 15.28
C ASP A 58 -0.73 -17.86 14.53
N LEU A 59 -0.95 -16.61 14.14
CA LEU A 59 0.03 -15.82 13.38
C LEU A 59 1.02 -15.10 14.30
N ASP A 60 2.32 -15.36 14.12
CA ASP A 60 3.36 -14.50 14.68
C ASP A 60 3.53 -13.18 13.90
N THR A 61 4.33 -12.24 14.43
CA THR A 61 4.54 -10.92 13.81
C THR A 61 5.13 -11.01 12.39
N GLY A 62 6.02 -11.97 12.13
CA GLY A 62 6.62 -12.17 10.82
C GLY A 62 5.61 -12.74 9.82
N GLU A 63 4.77 -13.66 10.27
CA GLU A 63 3.68 -14.22 9.48
C GLU A 63 2.61 -13.19 9.17
N ILE A 64 2.25 -12.31 10.13
CA ILE A 64 1.34 -11.17 9.89
C ILE A 64 1.87 -10.29 8.77
N MET A 65 3.16 -9.95 8.80
CA MET A 65 3.79 -9.12 7.77
C MET A 65 3.74 -9.82 6.41
N ARG A 66 4.10 -11.11 6.35
CA ARG A 66 4.06 -11.90 5.11
C ARG A 66 2.64 -12.01 4.55
N CYS A 67 1.66 -12.30 5.40
CA CYS A 67 0.26 -12.40 5.01
C CYS A 67 -0.29 -11.06 4.51
N SER A 68 0.16 -9.94 5.08
CA SER A 68 -0.19 -8.59 4.60
C SER A 68 0.33 -8.34 3.17
N VAL A 69 1.56 -8.75 2.87
CA VAL A 69 2.12 -8.64 1.50
C VAL A 69 1.31 -9.48 0.51
N VAL A 70 0.99 -10.73 0.87
CA VAL A 70 0.20 -11.62 0.02
C VAL A 70 -1.21 -11.05 -0.21
N TYR A 71 -1.83 -10.52 0.83
CA TYR A 71 -3.14 -9.87 0.75
C TYR A 71 -3.15 -8.68 -0.22
N GLU A 72 -2.20 -7.75 -0.07
CA GLU A 72 -2.13 -6.57 -0.95
C GLU A 72 -1.86 -6.95 -2.40
N GLU A 73 -0.94 -7.90 -2.61
CA GLU A 73 -0.58 -8.34 -3.95
C GLU A 73 -1.73 -9.10 -4.65
N LEU A 74 -2.41 -9.99 -3.93
CA LEU A 74 -3.57 -10.70 -4.46
C LEU A 74 -4.71 -9.74 -4.77
N LYS A 75 -5.01 -8.80 -3.87
CA LYS A 75 -6.04 -7.77 -4.06
C LYS A 75 -5.77 -6.95 -5.32
N ARG A 76 -4.53 -6.49 -5.50
CA ARG A 76 -4.10 -5.72 -6.66
C ARG A 76 -4.25 -6.50 -7.96
N ARG A 77 -3.74 -7.75 -8.02
CA ARG A 77 -3.62 -8.52 -9.26
C ARG A 77 -4.87 -9.29 -9.67
N ALA A 78 -5.59 -9.87 -8.72
CA ALA A 78 -6.73 -10.74 -9.02
C ALA A 78 -8.08 -10.02 -8.89
N PHE A 79 -8.12 -8.92 -8.15
CA PHE A 79 -9.36 -8.22 -7.79
C PHE A 79 -9.35 -6.73 -8.14
N ASN A 80 -8.35 -6.27 -8.92
CA ASN A 80 -8.21 -4.88 -9.34
C ASN A 80 -8.19 -3.88 -8.17
N GLY A 81 -7.62 -4.28 -7.02
CA GLY A 81 -7.60 -3.47 -5.81
C GLY A 81 -8.88 -3.51 -4.98
N ASP A 82 -9.92 -4.22 -5.42
CA ASP A 82 -11.23 -4.26 -4.75
C ASP A 82 -11.24 -5.27 -3.60
N PHE A 83 -11.16 -4.73 -2.38
CA PHE A 83 -11.27 -5.51 -1.14
C PHE A 83 -12.60 -6.27 -1.01
N LYS A 84 -13.73 -5.69 -1.43
CA LYS A 84 -15.04 -6.35 -1.29
C LYS A 84 -15.09 -7.60 -2.15
N ARG A 85 -14.58 -7.53 -3.38
CA ARG A 85 -14.52 -8.70 -4.29
C ARG A 85 -13.60 -9.79 -3.74
N LEU A 86 -12.43 -9.42 -3.21
CA LEU A 86 -11.54 -10.37 -2.54
C LEU A 86 -12.26 -11.05 -1.38
N LYS A 87 -12.94 -10.29 -0.52
CA LYS A 87 -13.64 -10.82 0.66
C LYS A 87 -14.81 -11.75 0.29
N VAL A 88 -15.61 -11.38 -0.72
CA VAL A 88 -16.69 -12.24 -1.22
C VAL A 88 -16.14 -13.57 -1.73
N TRP A 89 -15.06 -13.53 -2.52
CA TRP A 89 -14.41 -14.74 -3.00
C TRP A 89 -13.85 -15.58 -1.84
N ALA A 90 -13.11 -14.97 -0.91
CA ALA A 90 -12.51 -15.66 0.23
C ALA A 90 -13.57 -16.39 1.07
N ASN A 91 -14.67 -15.71 1.39
CA ASN A 91 -15.78 -16.29 2.15
C ASN A 91 -16.40 -17.50 1.42
N ALA A 92 -16.55 -17.43 0.10
CA ALA A 92 -17.06 -18.56 -0.68
C ALA A 92 -16.11 -19.76 -0.63
N GLN A 93 -14.79 -19.53 -0.68
CA GLN A 93 -13.80 -20.60 -0.56
C GLN A 93 -13.81 -21.23 0.84
N ILE A 94 -13.91 -20.41 1.89
CA ILE A 94 -13.96 -20.87 3.29
C ILE A 94 -15.22 -21.72 3.52
N ALA A 95 -16.38 -21.23 3.07
CA ALA A 95 -17.64 -21.97 3.15
C ALA A 95 -17.58 -23.31 2.39
N ALA A 96 -16.93 -23.34 1.23
CA ALA A 96 -16.76 -24.58 0.46
C ALA A 96 -15.78 -25.58 1.12
N ALA A 97 -14.85 -25.09 1.94
CA ALA A 97 -13.88 -25.92 2.66
C ALA A 97 -14.42 -26.50 3.99
N GLY A 98 -15.58 -26.02 4.47
CA GLY A 98 -16.26 -26.55 5.66
C GLY A 98 -15.59 -26.20 7.00
N TYR A 99 -14.92 -25.05 7.06
CA TYR A 99 -14.37 -24.49 8.31
C TYR A 99 -15.44 -23.86 9.19
#